data_AF-A0A0Q5SGB8-F1
#
_entry.id   AF-A0A0Q5SGB8-F1
#
_cell.length_a   1.000
_cell.length_b   1.000
_cell.length_c   1.000
_cell.angle_alpha   90.00
_cell.angle_beta   90.00
_cell.angle_gamma   90.00
#
_symmetry.space_group_name_H-M   'P 1'
#
loop_
_entity.id
_entity.type
_entity.pdbx_description
1 polymer ?
#
loop_
_entity_poly.entity_id
_entity_poly.type
_entity_poly.pdbx_seq_one_letter_code
_entity_poly.pdbx_strand_id
1 'polypeptide(L)'
;MPLKPRQRDIPKIPGAVRFYKISAYVTGVMLLLLIFEMLFKYTPLQLEMQLGGQGGFLVPVDSTTGFNLSTAILIAHGWLYVVYLFADFRLWSLMRWPFSRFFLIALGGVVPLLSFFVESHMTKLATRQYDALTAETTPTTEGAPA
;
A
#
# COMPACT_ATOMS: atom_id res chain seq x y z
N MET A 1 11.61 -13.16 20.40
CA MET A 1 10.20 -12.87 20.78
C MET A 1 9.84 -11.50 20.25
N PRO A 2 8.76 -11.34 19.45
CA PRO A 2 8.31 -10.02 19.03
C PRO A 2 7.90 -9.21 20.27
N LEU A 3 8.43 -8.00 20.41
CA LEU A 3 8.15 -7.13 21.55
C LEU A 3 6.67 -6.70 21.51
N LYS A 4 5.95 -6.85 22.63
CA LYS A 4 4.56 -6.40 22.77
C LYS A 4 4.51 -4.87 22.53
N PRO A 5 3.56 -4.34 21.73
CA PRO A 5 3.36 -2.90 21.56
C PRO A 5 3.10 -2.23 22.92
N ARG A 6 3.54 -0.99 23.11
CA ARG A 6 3.30 -0.28 24.39
C ARG A 6 1.80 0.03 24.51
N GLN A 7 1.22 -0.17 25.70
CA GLN A 7 -0.22 0.07 25.95
C GLN A 7 -0.70 1.49 25.56
N ARG A 8 0.17 2.50 25.67
CA ARG A 8 -0.09 3.89 25.22
C ARG A 8 -0.36 4.05 23.72
N ASP A 9 0.10 3.12 22.89
CA ASP A 9 0.06 3.23 21.42
C ASP A 9 -1.13 2.48 20.82
N ILE A 10 -1.80 1.62 21.61
CA ILE A 10 -3.00 0.84 21.25
C ILE A 10 -4.10 1.70 20.59
N PRO A 11 -4.50 2.87 21.12
CA PRO A 11 -5.54 3.68 20.47
C PRO A 11 -5.13 4.30 19.13
N LYS A 12 -3.82 4.34 18.81
CA LYS A 12 -3.30 4.91 17.54
C LYS A 12 -3.17 3.87 16.42
N ILE A 13 -3.22 2.58 16.75
CA ILE A 13 -3.11 1.45 15.81
C ILE A 13 -4.17 1.49 14.70
N PRO A 14 -5.48 1.65 14.97
CA PRO A 14 -6.49 1.60 13.91
C PRO A 14 -6.35 2.74 12.88
N GLY A 15 -5.87 3.91 13.30
CA GLY A 15 -5.58 5.03 12.39
C GLY A 15 -4.38 4.75 11.48
N ALA A 16 -3.31 4.16 12.03
CA ALA A 16 -2.14 3.78 11.25
C ALA A 16 -2.45 2.68 10.23
N VAL A 17 -3.27 1.68 10.60
CA VAL A 17 -3.71 0.61 9.69
C VAL A 17 -4.57 1.15 8.55
N ARG A 18 -5.49 2.09 8.82
CA ARG A 18 -6.29 2.74 7.76
C ARG A 18 -5.43 3.53 6.79
N PHE A 19 -4.48 4.31 7.29
CA PHE A 19 -3.58 5.10 6.44
C PHE A 19 -2.71 4.20 5.55
N TYR A 20 -2.16 3.12 6.13
CA TYR A 20 -1.45 2.08 5.40
C TYR A 20 -2.33 1.47 4.30
N LYS A 21 -3.56 1.04 4.61
CA LYS A 21 -4.50 0.48 3.61
C LYS A 21 -4.75 1.43 2.44
N ILE A 22 -5.02 2.70 2.73
CA ILE A 22 -5.29 3.69 1.69
C ILE A 22 -4.07 3.86 0.80
N SER A 23 -2.89 4.05 1.39
CA SER A 23 -1.65 4.20 0.64
C SER A 23 -1.36 2.96 -0.21
N ALA A 24 -1.48 1.75 0.34
CA ALA A 24 -1.25 0.49 -0.38
C ALA A 24 -2.20 0.34 -1.58
N TYR A 25 -3.49 0.65 -1.39
CA TYR A 25 -4.49 0.51 -2.45
C TYR A 25 -4.26 1.51 -3.58
N VAL A 26 -3.93 2.77 -3.24
CA VAL A 26 -3.63 3.80 -4.23
C VAL A 26 -2.37 3.43 -5.03
N THR A 27 -1.30 3.01 -4.36
CA THR A 27 -0.05 2.62 -5.04
C THR A 27 -0.24 1.35 -5.88
N GLY A 28 -1.02 0.37 -5.40
CA GLY A 28 -1.31 -0.88 -6.11
C GLY A 28 -2.17 -0.70 -7.35
N VAL A 29 -3.24 0.11 -7.27
CA VAL A 29 -4.08 0.45 -8.44
C VAL A 29 -3.27 1.17 -9.50
N MET A 30 -2.37 2.06 -9.07
CA MET A 30 -1.51 2.77 -9.99
C MET A 30 -0.51 1.85 -10.71
N LEU A 31 0.13 0.93 -10.00
CA LEU A 31 0.99 -0.08 -10.63
C LEU A 31 0.23 -0.97 -11.62
N LEU A 32 -1.02 -1.32 -11.33
CA LEU A 32 -1.89 -2.03 -12.25
C LEU A 32 -2.13 -1.23 -13.54
N LEU A 33 -2.33 0.08 -13.44
CA LEU A 33 -2.42 0.98 -14.60
C LEU A 33 -1.12 1.02 -15.40
N LEU A 34 0.06 1.11 -14.75
CA LEU A 34 1.35 1.04 -15.45
C LEU A 34 1.53 -0.30 -16.19
N ILE A 35 1.16 -1.42 -15.58
CA ILE A 35 1.27 -2.74 -16.22
C ILE A 35 0.31 -2.86 -17.40
N PHE A 36 -0.89 -2.31 -17.26
CA PHE A 36 -1.84 -2.23 -18.36
C PHE A 36 -1.21 -1.46 -19.52
N GLU A 37 -0.64 -0.27 -19.30
CA GLU A 37 0.06 0.48 -20.35
C GLU A 37 1.27 -0.26 -20.92
N MET A 38 2.07 -0.93 -20.07
CA MET A 38 3.18 -1.77 -20.53
C MET A 38 2.73 -2.93 -21.41
N LEU A 39 1.58 -3.56 -21.10
CA LEU A 39 0.99 -4.58 -21.96
C LEU A 39 0.62 -3.99 -23.32
N PHE A 40 -0.03 -2.83 -23.39
CA PHE A 40 -0.35 -2.19 -24.68
C PHE A 40 0.89 -1.75 -25.47
N LYS A 41 1.95 -1.33 -24.77
CA LYS A 41 3.21 -0.88 -25.37
C LYS A 41 4.11 -2.04 -25.84
N TYR A 42 4.16 -3.15 -25.11
CA TYR A 42 5.06 -4.29 -25.38
C TYR A 42 4.40 -5.51 -26.04
N THR A 43 3.06 -5.57 -26.11
CA THR A 43 2.32 -6.51 -27.00
C THR A 43 2.40 -5.96 -28.45
N PRO A 44 2.13 -6.70 -29.56
CA PRO A 44 2.43 -6.24 -30.92
C PRO A 44 1.66 -4.98 -31.40
N LEU A 45 0.91 -4.33 -30.51
CA LEU A 45 0.16 -3.12 -30.75
C LEU A 45 1.03 -1.85 -30.68
N GLN A 46 2.14 -1.84 -29.92
CA GLN A 46 3.09 -0.70 -29.81
C GLN A 46 2.40 0.67 -29.62
N LEU A 47 1.39 0.75 -28.73
CA LEU A 47 0.62 1.97 -28.49
C LEU A 47 1.04 2.65 -27.19
N GLU A 48 1.11 3.99 -27.21
CA GLU A 48 1.29 4.86 -26.05
C GLU A 48 0.04 5.69 -25.81
N MET A 49 -0.28 5.89 -24.52
CA MET A 49 -1.39 6.74 -24.10
C MET A 49 -0.92 8.19 -23.96
N GLN A 50 -1.49 9.06 -24.77
CA GLN A 50 -1.23 10.50 -24.78
C GLN A 50 -2.53 11.26 -24.49
N LEU A 51 -2.44 12.35 -23.72
CA LEU A 51 -3.54 13.28 -23.51
C LEU A 51 -3.26 14.62 -24.22
N GLY A 52 -4.21 15.06 -25.07
CA GLY A 52 -4.17 16.39 -25.71
C GLY A 52 -3.25 16.54 -26.93
N GLY A 53 -2.91 15.46 -27.64
CA GLY A 53 -2.13 15.47 -28.89
C GLY A 53 -2.95 15.51 -30.17
N GLN A 54 -2.30 15.84 -31.30
CA GLN A 54 -2.90 15.73 -32.63
C GLN A 54 -3.15 14.27 -33.09
N GLY A 55 -2.60 13.27 -32.39
CA GLY A 55 -2.71 11.84 -32.73
C GLY A 55 -3.85 11.06 -32.06
N GLY A 56 -4.70 11.69 -31.24
CA GLY A 56 -5.72 10.99 -30.44
C GLY A 56 -5.20 10.42 -29.11
N PHE A 57 -5.98 9.56 -28.45
CA PHE A 57 -5.65 8.98 -27.13
C PHE A 57 -4.61 7.86 -27.19
N LEU A 58 -4.54 7.13 -28.32
CA LEU A 58 -3.62 6.02 -28.55
C LEU A 58 -2.76 6.33 -29.77
N VAL A 59 -1.46 6.47 -29.57
CA VAL A 59 -0.50 6.89 -30.60
C VAL A 59 0.64 5.88 -30.65
N PRO A 60 1.23 5.54 -31.81
CA PRO A 60 2.39 4.64 -31.86
C PRO A 60 3.54 5.11 -30.96
N VAL A 61 4.28 4.16 -30.39
CA VAL A 61 5.48 4.43 -29.59
C VAL A 61 6.42 5.41 -30.28
N ASP A 62 6.95 6.37 -29.52
CA ASP A 62 7.87 7.44 -29.97
C ASP A 62 7.26 8.51 -30.88
N SER A 63 5.93 8.48 -31.12
CA SER A 63 5.22 9.52 -31.89
C SER A 63 4.34 10.44 -31.04
N THR A 64 4.55 10.43 -29.72
CA THR A 64 3.83 11.33 -28.80
C THR A 64 4.25 12.78 -28.98
N THR A 65 3.30 13.63 -29.35
CA THR A 65 3.51 15.06 -29.65
C THR A 65 3.08 16.01 -28.53
N GLY A 66 2.71 15.46 -27.37
CA GLY A 66 2.05 16.18 -26.27
C GLY A 66 2.14 15.40 -24.95
N PHE A 67 1.13 15.48 -24.08
CA PHE A 67 1.29 15.01 -22.70
C PHE A 67 1.29 13.48 -22.57
N ASN A 68 2.44 12.93 -22.19
CA ASN A 68 2.66 11.49 -21.96
C ASN A 68 2.02 11.04 -20.66
N LEU A 69 0.86 10.36 -20.74
CA LEU A 69 0.12 9.90 -19.56
C LEU A 69 0.92 8.87 -18.76
N SER A 70 1.65 7.99 -19.46
CA SER A 70 2.51 6.99 -18.84
C SER A 70 3.62 7.60 -17.97
N THR A 71 4.24 8.67 -18.46
CA THR A 71 5.29 9.39 -17.71
C THR A 71 4.68 10.07 -16.48
N ALA A 72 3.51 10.69 -16.62
CA ALA A 72 2.82 11.33 -15.50
C ALA A 72 2.45 10.31 -14.40
N ILE A 73 1.94 9.15 -14.80
CA ILE A 73 1.64 8.04 -13.89
C ILE A 73 2.94 7.53 -13.24
N LEU A 74 4.04 7.38 -13.98
CA LEU A 74 5.32 6.97 -13.37
C LEU A 74 5.83 7.98 -12.33
N ILE A 75 5.74 9.28 -12.61
CA ILE A 75 6.15 10.34 -11.67
C ILE A 75 5.26 10.31 -10.42
N ALA A 76 3.94 10.26 -10.59
CA ALA A 76 3.01 10.24 -9.46
C ALA A 76 3.15 8.95 -8.64
N HIS A 77 3.51 7.81 -9.26
CA HIS A 77 3.82 6.56 -8.55
C HIS A 77 5.04 6.73 -7.65
N GLY A 78 6.11 7.35 -8.15
CA GLY A 78 7.31 7.64 -7.36
C GLY A 78 6.98 8.43 -6.09
N TRP A 79 6.17 9.48 -6.19
CA TRP A 79 5.75 10.26 -5.03
C TRP A 79 4.82 9.49 -4.08
N LEU A 80 3.85 8.74 -4.60
CA LEU A 80 2.98 7.89 -3.80
C LEU A 80 3.76 6.79 -3.06
N TYR A 81 4.82 6.26 -3.67
CA TYR A 81 5.70 5.29 -3.04
C TYR A 81 6.44 5.87 -1.82
N VAL A 82 6.86 7.14 -1.87
CA VAL A 82 7.46 7.82 -0.71
C VAL A 82 6.46 7.92 0.44
N VAL A 83 5.19 8.29 0.15
CA VAL A 83 4.12 8.36 1.16
C VAL A 83 3.82 6.98 1.75
N TYR A 84 3.82 5.94 0.89
CA TYR A 84 3.65 4.55 1.29
C TYR A 84 4.76 4.09 2.25
N LEU A 85 6.03 4.30 1.91
CA LEU A 85 7.15 3.97 2.78
C LEU A 85 7.08 4.71 4.13
N PHE A 86 6.60 5.95 4.14
CA PHE A 86 6.37 6.69 5.38
C PHE A 86 5.26 6.05 6.23
N ALA A 87 4.16 5.61 5.61
CA ALA A 87 3.09 4.86 6.28
C ALA A 87 3.60 3.54 6.88
N ASP A 88 4.42 2.81 6.11
CA ASP A 88 5.04 1.54 6.51
C ASP A 88 5.96 1.72 7.70
N PHE A 89 6.82 2.74 7.64
CA PHE A 89 7.74 3.08 8.71
C PHE A 89 6.97 3.43 10.00
N ARG A 90 5.89 4.21 9.87
CA ARG A 90 5.02 4.57 11.00
C ARG A 90 4.34 3.33 11.61
N LEU A 91 3.80 2.43 10.79
CA LEU A 91 3.14 1.21 11.25
C LEU A 91 4.15 0.27 11.92
N TRP A 92 5.31 0.08 11.30
CA TRP A 92 6.42 -0.73 11.83
C TRP A 92 6.94 -0.19 13.17
N SER A 93 7.14 1.13 13.28
CA SER A 93 7.58 1.77 14.52
C SER A 93 6.57 1.61 15.65
N LEU A 94 5.26 1.66 15.35
CA LEU A 94 4.20 1.47 16.35
C LEU A 94 4.08 0.01 16.81
N MET A 95 4.17 -0.94 15.88
CA MET A 95 3.99 -2.37 16.18
C MET A 95 5.28 -3.07 16.66
N ARG A 96 6.45 -2.42 16.55
CA ARG A 96 7.79 -2.94 16.94
C ARG A 96 8.08 -4.33 16.35
N TRP A 97 7.61 -4.55 15.14
CA TRP A 97 7.78 -5.79 14.41
C TRP A 97 9.25 -6.01 13.98
N PRO A 98 9.68 -7.27 13.74
CA PRO A 98 11.02 -7.52 13.21
C PRO A 98 11.17 -6.86 11.82
N PHE A 99 12.39 -6.40 11.51
CA PHE A 99 12.71 -5.65 10.29
C PHE A 99 12.32 -6.38 8.99
N SER A 100 12.29 -7.71 9.01
CA SER A 100 11.80 -8.54 7.89
C SER A 100 10.35 -8.25 7.50
N ARG A 101 9.49 -7.88 8.46
CA ARG A 101 8.10 -7.49 8.17
C ARG A 101 8.01 -6.14 7.49
N PHE A 102 8.86 -5.18 7.88
CA PHE A 102 8.96 -3.91 7.16
C PHE A 102 9.34 -4.14 5.70
N PHE A 103 10.33 -5.01 5.46
CA PHE A 103 10.75 -5.33 4.09
C PHE A 103 9.65 -6.02 3.28
N LEU A 104 8.94 -6.99 3.86
CA LEU A 104 7.79 -7.65 3.22
C LEU A 104 6.66 -6.68 2.86
N ILE A 105 6.38 -5.73 3.75
CA ILE A 105 5.37 -4.69 3.54
C ILE A 105 5.85 -3.74 2.43
N ALA A 106 7.07 -3.20 2.54
CA ALA A 106 7.66 -2.31 1.55
C ALA A 106 7.76 -2.93 0.14
N LEU A 107 8.03 -4.24 0.05
CA LEU A 107 8.02 -5.00 -1.21
C LEU A 107 6.62 -5.14 -1.81
N GLY A 108 5.59 -5.14 -0.97
CA GLY A 108 4.20 -5.09 -1.42
C GLY A 108 3.94 -3.87 -2.30
N GLY A 109 4.56 -2.72 -2.02
CA GLY A 109 4.42 -1.50 -2.82
C GLY A 109 5.15 -1.53 -4.19
N VAL A 110 5.99 -2.53 -4.44
CA VAL A 110 6.79 -2.68 -5.67
C VAL A 110 6.31 -3.85 -6.52
N VAL A 111 5.88 -4.93 -5.87
CA VAL A 111 5.46 -6.15 -6.55
C VAL A 111 3.93 -6.19 -6.66
N PRO A 112 3.36 -6.01 -7.87
CA PRO A 112 1.93 -5.75 -8.09
C PRO A 112 1.02 -6.84 -7.52
N LEU A 113 1.40 -8.11 -7.74
CA LEU A 113 0.65 -9.28 -7.26
C LEU A 113 0.84 -9.52 -5.77
N LEU A 114 2.00 -9.13 -5.22
CA LEU A 114 2.28 -9.22 -3.78
C LEU A 114 1.52 -8.15 -3.00
N SER A 115 1.26 -6.98 -3.58
CA SER A 115 0.54 -5.88 -2.94
C SER A 115 -0.82 -6.34 -2.36
N PHE A 116 -1.62 -7.04 -3.18
CA PHE A 116 -2.92 -7.58 -2.75
C PHE A 116 -2.78 -8.70 -1.71
N PHE A 117 -1.79 -9.59 -1.87
CA PHE A 117 -1.62 -10.71 -0.97
C PHE A 117 -1.12 -10.26 0.42
N VAL A 118 -0.14 -9.36 0.45
CA VAL A 118 0.44 -8.80 1.67
C VAL A 118 -0.59 -7.93 2.40
N GLU A 119 -1.41 -7.14 1.69
CA GLU A 119 -2.48 -6.33 2.28
C GLU A 119 -3.54 -7.18 2.98
N SER A 120 -4.04 -8.23 2.32
CA SER A 120 -5.00 -9.17 2.92
C SER A 120 -4.42 -9.86 4.15
N HIS A 121 -3.17 -10.29 4.08
CA HIS A 121 -2.51 -11.03 5.15
C HIS A 121 -2.19 -10.14 6.36
N MET A 122 -1.70 -8.91 6.14
CA MET A 122 -1.37 -7.98 7.22
C MET A 122 -2.59 -7.38 7.88
N THR A 123 -3.68 -7.14 7.13
CA THR A 123 -4.94 -6.68 7.73
C THR A 123 -5.51 -7.73 8.66
N LYS A 124 -5.56 -8.99 8.22
CA LYS A 124 -6.01 -10.11 9.07
C LYS A 124 -5.14 -10.27 10.31
N LEU A 125 -3.82 -10.10 10.18
CA LEU A 125 -2.90 -10.19 11.31
C LEU A 125 -3.11 -9.05 12.31
N ALA A 126 -3.23 -7.81 11.81
CA ALA A 126 -3.42 -6.63 12.64
C ALA A 126 -4.75 -6.69 13.42
N THR A 127 -5.84 -7.11 12.79
CA THR A 127 -7.15 -7.29 13.45
C THR A 127 -7.06 -8.36 14.54
N ARG A 128 -6.48 -9.53 14.24
CA ARG A 128 -6.30 -10.60 15.24
C ARG A 128 -5.47 -10.15 16.44
N GLN A 129 -4.40 -9.39 16.20
CA GLN A 129 -3.55 -8.87 17.28
C GLN A 129 -4.31 -7.84 18.14
N TYR A 130 -5.13 -6.99 17.51
CA TYR A 130 -5.97 -6.01 18.20
C TYR A 130 -7.04 -6.68 19.06
N ASP A 131 -7.75 -7.69 18.53
CA ASP A 131 -8.78 -8.42 19.26
C ASP A 131 -8.20 -9.14 20.48
N ALA A 132 -7.02 -9.78 20.32
CA ALA A 132 -6.32 -10.43 21.43
C ALA A 132 -5.88 -9.43 22.52
N LEU A 133 -5.38 -8.25 22.15
CA LEU A 133 -5.00 -7.21 23.11
C LEU A 133 -6.23 -6.61 23.83
N THR A 134 -7.37 -6.49 23.13
CA THR A 134 -8.62 -5.99 23.71
C THR A 134 -9.19 -7.00 24.71
N ALA A 135 -9.18 -8.28 24.38
CA ALA A 135 -9.60 -9.36 25.28
C ALA A 135 -8.73 -9.47 26.54
N GLU A 136 -7.41 -9.32 26.42
CA GLU A 136 -6.50 -9.27 27.59
C GLU A 136 -6.70 -8.02 28.48
N THR A 137 -7.28 -6.94 27.94
CA THR A 137 -7.53 -5.69 28.70
C THR A 137 -8.89 -5.71 29.42
N THR A 138 -9.77 -6.67 29.08
CA THR A 138 -11.08 -6.90 29.71
C THR A 138 -11.14 -8.12 30.65
N PRO A 139 -10.33 -8.29 31.72
CA PRO A 139 -10.57 -9.36 32.69
C PRO A 139 -10.74 -8.92 34.16
N THR A 140 -11.16 -7.68 34.51
CA THR A 140 -11.34 -7.37 35.96
C THR A 140 -12.42 -6.35 36.37
N THR A 141 -13.30 -5.84 35.50
CA THR A 141 -14.34 -4.87 35.96
C THR A 141 -15.71 -5.51 36.25
N GLU A 142 -16.02 -6.71 35.74
CA GLU A 142 -17.37 -7.30 35.82
C GLU A 142 -17.59 -8.32 36.97
N GLY A 143 -16.61 -8.51 37.86
CA GLY A 143 -16.62 -9.63 38.81
C GLY A 143 -16.43 -9.30 40.29
N ALA A 144 -16.79 -8.09 40.76
CA ALA A 144 -16.84 -7.79 42.19
C ALA A 144 -18.30 -7.84 42.68
N PRO A 145 -18.77 -8.94 43.31
CA PRO A 145 -20.04 -8.93 44.02
C PRO A 145 -19.92 -7.99 45.23
N ALA A 146 -20.85 -7.03 45.32
CA ALA A 146 -21.09 -6.21 46.50
C ALA A 146 -21.91 -6.95 47.55
#